data_AF-A0AA96NUX5-F1
#
_entry.id   AF-A0AA96NUX5-F1
#
_cell.length_a   1.000
_cell.length_b   1.000
_cell.length_c   1.000
_cell.angle_alpha   90.00
_cell.angle_beta   90.00
_cell.angle_gamma   90.00
#
_symmetry.space_group_name_H-M   'P 1'
#
loop_
_entity.id
_entity.type
_entity.pdbx_description
1 polymer ?
#
loop_
_entity_poly.entity_id
_entity_poly.type
_entity_poly.pdbx_seq_one_letter_code
_entity_poly.pdbx_strand_id
1 'polypeptide(L)'
;MNKEVIGILFIPMGIISMCMAALWQMYVMMTETYTLNRFKDKELVWRVALLFISFSLAVYLLCPNSRKKGIVFFILGGGGAIMYLLARMWLPFSK
;
A
#
# COMPACT_ATOMS: atom_id res chain seq x y z
N MET A 1 29.08 -7.10 -6.88
CA MET A 1 28.45 -5.78 -7.08
C MET A 1 28.58 -5.00 -5.78
N ASN A 2 29.06 -3.75 -5.80
CA ASN A 2 29.27 -2.97 -4.57
C ASN A 2 27.92 -2.64 -3.90
N LYS A 3 27.86 -2.67 -2.55
CA LYS A 3 26.62 -2.45 -1.79
C LYS A 3 26.01 -1.07 -2.06
N GLU A 4 26.87 -0.09 -2.31
CA GLU A 4 26.47 1.28 -2.68
C GLU A 4 25.73 1.31 -4.03
N VAL A 5 26.20 0.58 -5.04
CA VAL A 5 25.54 0.53 -6.35
C VAL A 5 24.13 -0.07 -6.23
N ILE A 6 23.97 -1.10 -5.39
CA ILE A 6 22.66 -1.71 -5.10
C ILE A 6 21.75 -0.70 -4.38
N GLY A 7 22.29 0.03 -3.40
CA GLY A 7 21.55 1.08 -2.70
C GLY A 7 21.04 2.18 -3.64
N ILE A 8 21.85 2.63 -4.60
CA ILE A 8 21.45 3.65 -5.59
C ILE A 8 20.27 3.16 -6.43
N LEU A 9 20.30 1.89 -6.86
CA LEU A 9 19.21 1.31 -7.66
C LEU A 9 17.94 1.05 -6.85
N PHE A 10 18.06 0.77 -5.55
CA PHE A 10 16.92 0.48 -4.68
C PHE A 10 16.01 1.67 -4.44
N ILE A 11 16.50 2.90 -4.53
CA ILE A 11 15.69 4.11 -4.36
C ILE A 11 14.65 4.26 -5.49
N PRO A 12 15.05 4.36 -6.78
CA PRO A 12 14.07 4.48 -7.86
C PRO A 12 13.19 3.25 -7.97
N MET A 13 13.72 2.05 -7.73
CA MET A 13 12.92 0.81 -7.70
C MET A 13 11.89 0.82 -6.57
N GLY A 14 12.28 1.29 -5.38
CA GLY A 14 11.38 1.43 -4.24
C GLY A 14 10.27 2.46 -4.51
N ILE A 15 10.60 3.61 -5.11
CA ILE A 15 9.63 4.62 -5.52
C ILE A 15 8.63 4.04 -6.52
N ILE A 16 9.11 3.36 -7.58
CA ILE A 16 8.24 2.73 -8.58
C ILE A 16 7.33 1.69 -7.90
N SER A 17 7.87 0.87 -7.01
CA SER A 17 7.11 -0.12 -6.24
C SER A 17 6.01 0.53 -5.40
N MET A 18 6.30 1.64 -4.71
CA MET A 18 5.30 2.38 -3.93
C MET A 18 4.24 3.04 -4.82
N CYS A 19 4.62 3.61 -5.96
CA CYS A 19 3.66 4.16 -6.92
C CYS A 19 2.72 3.08 -7.46
N MET A 20 3.25 1.89 -7.77
CA MET A 20 2.43 0.74 -8.16
C MET A 20 1.50 0.29 -7.03
N ALA A 21 1.95 0.33 -5.77
CA ALA A 21 1.10 0.07 -4.61
C ALA A 21 -0.07 1.06 -4.51
N ALA A 22 0.18 2.35 -4.79
CA ALA A 22 -0.87 3.38 -4.78
C ALA A 22 -1.88 3.16 -5.91
N LEU A 23 -1.42 2.86 -7.13
CA LEU A 23 -2.29 2.53 -8.26
C LEU A 23 -3.13 1.28 -7.97
N TRP A 24 -2.52 0.26 -7.37
CA TRP A 24 -3.21 -0.94 -6.94
C TRP A 24 -4.28 -0.65 -5.88
N GLN A 25 -3.97 0.20 -4.88
CA GLN A 25 -4.91 0.61 -3.85
C GLN A 25 -6.11 1.36 -4.45
N MET A 26 -5.88 2.22 -5.44
CA MET A 26 -6.95 2.90 -6.18
C MET A 26 -7.83 1.89 -6.94
N TYR A 27 -7.23 0.93 -7.63
CA TYR A 27 -7.95 -0.14 -8.32
C TYR A 27 -8.81 -0.98 -7.36
N VAL A 28 -8.28 -1.36 -6.19
CA VAL A 28 -9.03 -2.09 -5.17
C VAL A 28 -10.22 -1.26 -4.70
N MET A 29 -10.03 0.03 -4.43
CA MET A 29 -11.12 0.90 -3.99
C MET A 29 -12.21 1.05 -5.04
N MET A 30 -11.86 1.22 -6.33
CA MET A 30 -12.85 1.32 -7.40
C MET A 30 -13.61 0.00 -7.64
N THR A 31 -12.96 -1.15 -7.42
CA THR A 31 -13.54 -2.46 -7.75
C THR A 31 -14.21 -3.18 -6.59
N GLU A 32 -13.91 -2.86 -5.33
CA GLU A 32 -14.37 -3.65 -4.18
C GLU A 32 -15.31 -2.88 -3.24
N THR A 33 -15.38 -1.55 -3.34
CA THR A 33 -16.22 -0.72 -2.46
C THR A 33 -17.71 -0.93 -2.67
N TYR A 34 -18.15 -1.46 -3.82
CA TYR A 34 -19.56 -1.81 -4.05
C TYR A 34 -20.09 -2.81 -3.01
N THR A 35 -19.22 -3.66 -2.44
CA THR A 35 -19.60 -4.63 -1.41
C THR A 35 -20.02 -3.98 -0.09
N LEU A 36 -19.73 -2.68 0.11
CA LEU A 36 -20.18 -1.92 1.26
C LEU A 36 -21.68 -1.62 1.24
N ASN A 37 -22.34 -1.68 0.08
CA ASN A 37 -23.78 -1.46 -0.07
C ASN A 37 -24.65 -2.47 0.71
N ARG A 38 -24.06 -3.55 1.23
CA ARG A 38 -24.75 -4.47 2.16
C ARG A 38 -25.05 -3.83 3.52
N PHE A 39 -24.37 -2.74 3.88
CA PHE A 39 -24.60 -1.99 5.11
C PHE A 39 -25.55 -0.82 4.82
N LYS A 40 -26.46 -0.54 5.76
CA LYS A 40 -27.46 0.54 5.63
C LYS A 40 -27.25 1.62 6.70
N ASP A 41 -27.73 2.82 6.38
CA ASP A 41 -27.86 3.96 7.29
C ASP A 41 -26.56 4.29 8.05
N LYS A 42 -26.62 4.28 9.38
CA LYS A 42 -25.53 4.70 10.28
C LYS A 42 -24.30 3.78 10.20
N GLU A 43 -24.49 2.49 9.91
CA GLU A 43 -23.38 1.54 9.78
C GLU A 43 -22.54 1.81 8.53
N LEU A 44 -23.17 2.22 7.43
CA LEU A 44 -22.47 2.56 6.20
C LEU A 44 -21.58 3.80 6.43
N VAL A 45 -22.12 4.83 7.06
CA VAL A 45 -21.38 6.06 7.37
C VAL A 45 -20.15 5.78 8.23
N TRP A 46 -20.28 4.94 9.26
CA TRP A 46 -19.15 4.57 10.12
C TRP A 46 -18.05 3.82 9.37
N ARG A 47 -18.43 2.89 8.48
CA ARG A 47 -17.46 2.11 7.68
C ARG A 47 -16.75 2.97 6.64
N VAL A 48 -17.45 3.93 6.02
CA VAL A 48 -16.85 4.91 5.11
C VAL A 48 -15.91 5.86 5.85
N ALA A 49 -16.30 6.34 7.03
CA ALA A 49 -15.42 7.15 7.88
C ALA A 49 -14.14 6.38 8.27
N LEU A 50 -14.28 5.10 8.62
CA LEU A 50 -13.15 4.23 8.96
C LEU A 50 -12.23 3.99 7.74
N LEU A 51 -12.80 3.84 6.53
CA LEU A 51 -12.02 3.80 5.29
C LEU A 51 -11.23 5.09 5.07
N PHE A 52 -11.84 6.25 5.28
CA PHE A 52 -11.15 7.53 5.12
C PHE A 52 -9.99 7.69 6.12
N ILE A 53 -10.23 7.45 7.41
CA ILE A 53 -9.22 7.61 8.48
C ILE A 53 -8.06 6.61 8.32
N SER A 54 -8.36 5.40 7.85
CA SER A 54 -7.35 4.36 7.65
C SER A 54 -6.60 4.46 6.32
N PHE A 55 -6.72 5.58 5.58
CA PHE A 55 -6.15 5.69 4.21
C PHE A 55 -6.55 4.50 3.32
N SER A 56 -7.81 4.09 3.41
CA SER A 56 -8.41 2.99 2.68
C SER A 56 -7.85 1.59 3.03
N LEU A 57 -6.97 1.44 4.03
CA LEU A 57 -6.47 0.13 4.46
C LEU A 57 -7.57 -0.75 5.04
N ALA A 58 -8.59 -0.16 5.66
CA ALA A 58 -9.71 -0.91 6.20
C ALA A 58 -10.55 -1.62 5.13
N VAL A 59 -10.35 -1.31 3.83
CA VAL A 59 -11.03 -2.02 2.74
C VAL A 59 -10.75 -3.51 2.81
N TYR A 60 -9.51 -3.89 3.18
CA TYR A 60 -9.09 -5.28 3.32
C TYR A 60 -9.81 -6.03 4.45
N LEU A 61 -10.29 -5.33 5.47
CA LEU A 61 -11.08 -5.95 6.53
C LEU A 61 -12.57 -5.98 6.19
N LEU A 62 -13.07 -4.86 5.65
CA LEU A 62 -14.49 -4.62 5.39
C LEU A 62 -15.00 -5.36 4.15
N CYS A 63 -14.21 -5.43 3.08
CA CYS A 63 -14.60 -6.06 1.81
C CYS A 63 -13.95 -7.46 1.71
N PRO A 64 -14.73 -8.56 1.76
CA PRO A 64 -14.17 -9.92 1.87
C PRO A 64 -13.33 -10.30 0.64
N ASN A 65 -13.71 -9.85 -0.54
CA ASN A 65 -13.02 -10.15 -1.79
C ASN A 65 -11.71 -9.33 -1.97
N SER A 66 -11.61 -8.17 -1.30
CA SER A 66 -10.39 -7.36 -1.32
C SER A 66 -9.24 -7.97 -0.50
N ARG A 67 -9.50 -8.86 0.47
CA ARG A 67 -8.47 -9.46 1.36
C ARG A 67 -7.28 -10.06 0.61
N LYS A 68 -7.56 -10.83 -0.45
CA LYS A 68 -6.53 -11.44 -1.28
C LYS A 68 -5.72 -10.39 -2.06
N LYS A 69 -6.39 -9.32 -2.49
CA LYS A 69 -5.75 -8.18 -3.17
C LYS A 69 -4.83 -7.38 -2.24
N GLY A 70 -5.07 -7.42 -0.93
CA GLY A 70 -4.22 -6.76 0.07
C GLY A 70 -2.81 -7.34 0.17
N ILE A 71 -2.61 -8.61 -0.21
CA ILE A 71 -1.28 -9.23 -0.25
C ILE A 71 -0.41 -8.53 -1.29
N VAL A 72 -0.96 -8.21 -2.46
CA VAL A 72 -0.25 -7.49 -3.53
C VAL A 72 0.13 -6.08 -3.07
N PHE A 73 -0.78 -5.38 -2.40
CA PHE A 73 -0.49 -4.08 -1.80
C PHE A 73 0.65 -4.17 -0.77
N PHE A 74 0.62 -5.17 0.11
CA PHE A 74 1.65 -5.36 1.13
C PHE A 74 3.02 -5.67 0.51
N ILE A 75 3.07 -6.48 -0.54
CA ILE A 75 4.32 -6.79 -1.25
C ILE A 75 4.87 -5.54 -1.94
N LEU A 76 4.03 -4.77 -2.65
CA LEU A 76 4.47 -3.58 -3.38
C LEU A 76 4.86 -2.42 -2.44
N GLY A 77 3.98 -2.11 -1.48
CA GLY A 77 4.21 -1.03 -0.52
C GLY A 77 5.29 -1.39 0.49
N GLY A 78 5.20 -2.58 1.09
CA GLY A 78 6.18 -3.10 2.04
C GLY A 78 7.53 -3.37 1.40
N GLY A 79 7.55 -3.97 0.20
CA GLY A 79 8.78 -4.17 -0.57
C GLY A 79 9.45 -2.85 -0.93
N GLY A 80 8.69 -1.84 -1.39
CA GLY A 80 9.22 -0.50 -1.65
C GLY A 80 9.77 0.18 -0.39
N ALA A 81 9.08 0.06 0.75
CA ALA A 81 9.55 0.59 2.03
C ALA A 81 10.84 -0.08 2.50
N ILE A 82 10.93 -1.40 2.39
CA ILE A 82 12.14 -2.17 2.71
C ILE A 82 13.30 -1.76 1.80
N MET A 83 13.06 -1.61 0.48
CA MET A 83 14.08 -1.12 -0.45
C MET A 83 14.60 0.26 -0.06
N TYR A 84 13.72 1.17 0.36
CA TYR A 84 14.12 2.48 0.84
C TYR A 84 14.93 2.43 2.14
N LEU A 85 14.52 1.59 3.10
CA LEU A 85 15.26 1.39 4.36
C LEU A 85 16.64 0.79 4.11
N LEU A 86 16.74 -0.22 3.24
CA LEU A 86 18.01 -0.85 2.87
C LEU A 86 18.91 0.13 2.11
N ALA A 87 18.35 0.91 1.20
CA ALA A 87 19.09 1.98 0.52
C ALA A 87 19.63 2.99 1.53
N ARG A 88 18.83 3.39 2.53
CA ARG A 88 19.27 4.30 3.60
C ARG A 88 20.42 3.74 4.42
N MET A 89 20.43 2.44 4.70
CA MET A 89 21.49 1.78 5.49
C MET A 89 22.77 1.55 4.69
N TRP A 90 22.66 1.27 3.40
CA TRP A 90 23.81 0.90 2.55
C TRP A 90 24.44 2.07 1.82
N LEU A 91 23.68 3.14 1.60
CA LEU A 91 24.23 4.37 1.07
C LEU A 91 24.73 5.24 2.22
N PRO A 92 25.84 5.96 2.02
CA PRO A 92 26.35 6.93 2.97
C PRO A 92 25.47 8.20 2.96
N PHE A 93 24.17 8.07 3.26
CA PHE A 93 23.26 9.21 3.45
C PHE A 93 23.50 9.95 4.77
N SER A 94 24.60 9.65 5.48
CA SER A 94 25.01 10.33 6.70
C SER A 94 26.51 10.62 6.65
N LYS A 95 26.83 11.91 6.51
CA LYS A 95 27.06 12.70 7.73
C LYS A 95 25.71 13.16 8.24
#